data_AF-X1DC74-F1
#
_entry.id   AF-X1DC74-F1
#
_cell.length_a   1.000
_cell.length_b   1.000
_cell.length_c   1.000
_cell.angle_alpha   90.00
_cell.angle_beta   90.00
_cell.angle_gamma   90.00
#
_symmetry.space_group_name_H-M   'P 1'
#
loop_
_entity.id
_entity.type
_entity.pdbx_description
1 polymer ?
#
loop_
_entity_poly.entity_id
_entity_poly.type
_entity_poly.pdbx_seq_one_letter_code
_entity_poly.pdbx_strand_id
1 'polypeptide(L)' 'MGHIYPELVQRQGFILQVVESEEARFGETLSTGLELLDGIVAEAAGKGKSEISGEQAFKLYDTYGFP' A
#
# COMPACT_ATOMS: atom_id res chain seq x y z
N MET A 1 11.88 24.96 9.65
CA MET A 1 10.42 24.78 9.79
C MET A 1 9.91 24.96 11.23
N GLY A 2 10.58 24.43 12.26
CA GLY A 2 10.08 24.50 13.65
C GLY A 2 9.94 25.90 14.29
N HIS A 3 10.62 26.92 13.78
CA HIS A 3 10.45 28.31 14.25
C HIS A 3 9.10 28.92 13.84
N ILE A 4 8.52 28.46 12.73
CA ILE A 4 7.22 28.96 12.20
C ILE A 4 6.07 28.06 12.68
N TYR A 5 6.32 26.76 12.82
CA TYR A 5 5.35 25.75 13.27
C TYR A 5 5.89 24.97 14.49
N PRO A 6 5.92 25.59 15.67
CA PRO A 6 6.44 24.97 16.89
C PRO A 6 5.67 23.71 17.30
N GLU A 7 4.39 23.60 16.93
CA GLU A 7 3.54 22.44 17.17
C GLU A 7 4.06 21.17 16.49
N LEU A 8 4.74 21.28 15.34
CA LEU A 8 5.36 20.14 14.67
C LEU A 8 6.54 19.59 15.48
N VAL A 9 7.32 20.48 16.11
CA VAL A 9 8.44 20.08 16.98
C VAL A 9 7.90 19.45 18.27
N GLN A 10 6.86 20.05 18.87
CA GLN A 10 6.22 19.51 20.08
C GLN A 10 5.58 18.14 19.84
N ARG A 11 5.03 17.90 18.64
CA ARG A 11 4.36 16.65 18.28
C ARG A 11 5.23 15.69 17.47
N GLN A 12 6.52 15.99 17.29
CA GLN A 12 7.42 15.21 16.43
C GLN A 12 7.42 13.72 16.81
N GLY A 13 7.51 13.39 18.11
CA GLY A 13 7.48 12.01 18.58
C GLY A 13 6.19 11.28 18.19
N PHE A 14 5.04 11.94 18.37
CA PHE A 14 3.74 11.37 17.97
C PHE A 14 3.63 11.17 16.46
N ILE A 15 4.06 12.16 15.67
CA ILE A 15 4.04 12.07 14.20
C ILE A 15 4.89 10.88 13.74
N LEU A 16 6.10 10.71 14.28
CA LEU A 16 6.97 9.59 13.94
C LEU A 16 6.35 8.26 14.34
N GLN A 17 5.76 8.15 15.54
CA GLN A 17 5.08 6.92 15.96
C GLN A 17 3.91 6.54 15.04
N VAL A 18 3.12 7.53 14.58
CA VAL A 18 2.03 7.27 13.62
C VAL A 18 2.58 6.81 12.28
N VAL A 19 3.63 7.45 11.77
CA VAL A 19 4.27 7.04 10.51
C VAL A 19 4.82 5.62 10.61
N GLU A 20 5.56 5.29 11.67
CA GLU A 20 6.10 3.94 11.87
C GLU A 20 4.98 2.89 11.97
N SER A 21 3.89 3.20 12.67
CA SER A 21 2.73 2.30 12.79
C SER A 21 2.02 2.09 11.44
N GLU A 22 1.87 3.15 10.64
CA GLU A 22 1.27 3.05 9.31
C GLU A 22 2.19 2.34 8.33
N GLU A 23 3.51 2.58 8.36
CA GLU A 23 4.48 1.85 7.54
C GLU A 23 4.48 0.35 7.86
N ALA A 24 4.44 -0.03 9.14
CA ALA A 24 4.36 -1.43 9.54
C ALA A 24 3.08 -2.10 9.02
N ARG A 25 1.92 -1.45 9.22
CA ARG A 25 0.62 -1.96 8.78
C ARG A 25 0.52 -2.01 7.25
N PHE A 26 1.01 -0.99 6.57
CA PHE A 26 1.04 -0.93 5.11
C PHE A 26 1.96 -2.02 4.55
N GLY A 27 3.13 -2.23 5.17
CA GLY A 27 4.07 -3.28 4.75
C GLY A 27 3.48 -4.69 4.79
N GLU A 28 2.74 -5.04 5.86
CA GLU A 28 2.04 -6.33 5.95
C GLU A 28 1.01 -6.52 4.82
N THR A 29 0.27 -5.46 4.51
CA THR A 29 -0.79 -5.49 3.49
C THR A 29 -0.20 -5.49 2.08
N LEU A 30 0.88 -4.73 1.87
CA LEU A 30 1.60 -4.62 0.60
C LEU A 30 2.21 -5.97 0.19
N SER A 31 2.87 -6.68 1.12
CA SER A 31 3.45 -7.99 0.82
C SER A 31 2.39 -8.97 0.33
N THR A 32 1.24 -9.02 1.00
CA THR A 32 0.12 -9.90 0.63
C THR A 32 -0.46 -9.54 -0.73
N GLY A 33 -0.65 -8.25 -1.01
CA GLY A 33 -1.18 -7.83 -2.31
C GLY A 33 -0.17 -7.97 -3.46
N LEU A 34 1.14 -7.90 -3.21
CA LEU A 34 2.17 -8.19 -4.21
C LEU A 34 2.13 -9.67 -4.65
N GLU A 35 2.02 -10.59 -3.68
CA GLU A 35 1.89 -12.03 -3.98
C GLU A 35 0.63 -12.32 -4.81
N LEU A 36 -0.48 -11.65 -4.48
CA LEU A 36 -1.72 -11.79 -5.24
C LEU A 36 -1.60 -11.22 -6.66
N LEU A 37 -0.97 -10.05 -6.80
CA LEU A 37 -0.72 -9.43 -8.10
C LEU A 37 0.14 -10.33 -8.98
N ASP A 38 1.22 -10.90 -8.45
CA ASP A 38 2.08 -11.85 -9.18
C ASP A 38 1.29 -13.06 -9.68
N GLY A 39 0.41 -13.62 -8.84
CA GLY A 39 -0.48 -14.72 -9.23
C GLY A 39 -1.44 -14.34 -10.36
N ILE A 40 -2.04 -13.15 -10.28
CA ILE A 40 -2.95 -12.63 -11.31
C ILE A 40 -2.21 -12.40 -12.63
N VAL A 41 -1.01 -11.82 -12.59
CA VAL A 41 -0.16 -11.58 -13.77
C VAL A 41 0.24 -12.91 -14.41
N ALA A 42 0.65 -13.90 -13.62
CA ALA A 42 0.99 -15.23 -14.11
C ALA A 42 -0.20 -15.92 -14.79
N GLU A 43 -1.41 -15.80 -14.22
CA GLU A 43 -2.63 -16.33 -14.82
C GLU A 43 -2.97 -15.64 -16.16
N ALA A 44 -2.86 -14.32 -16.21
CA ALA A 44 -3.10 -13.55 -17.43
C ALA A 44 -2.11 -13.93 -18.53
N ALA A 45 -0.82 -14.03 -18.20
CA ALA A 45 0.23 -14.46 -19.12
C ALA A 45 0.01 -15.89 -19.63
N GLY A 46 -0.39 -16.84 -18.75
CA GLY A 46 -0.73 -18.20 -19.14
C GLY A 46 -1.92 -18.30 -20.12
N LYS A 47 -2.80 -17.30 -20.11
CA LYS A 47 -3.93 -17.16 -21.04
C LYS A 47 -3.62 -16.30 -22.27
N GLY A 48 -2.37 -15.85 -22.44
CA GLY A 48 -1.95 -14.98 -23.55
C GLY A 48 -2.53 -13.57 -23.48
N LYS A 49 -2.98 -13.12 -22.30
CA LYS A 49 -3.52 -11.78 -22.07
C LYS A 49 -2.43 -10.84 -21.56
N SER A 50 -2.43 -9.61 -22.06
CA SER A 50 -1.53 -8.53 -21.63
C SER A 50 -2.17 -7.58 -20.62
N GLU A 51 -3.40 -7.86 -20.20
CA GLU A 51 -4.22 -6.96 -19.37
C GLU A 51 -4.90 -7.74 -18.25
N ILE A 52 -5.06 -7.07 -17.10
CA ILE A 52 -5.82 -7.51 -15.94
C ILE A 52 -7.25 -7.00 -16.01
N SER A 53 -8.21 -7.77 -15.50
CA SER A 53 -9.60 -7.32 -15.49
C SER A 53 -9.82 -6.21 -14.47
N GLY A 54 -10.80 -5.34 -14.72
CA GLY A 54 -11.18 -4.30 -13.75
C GLY A 54 -11.66 -4.87 -12.41
N GLU A 55 -12.24 -6.08 -12.41
CA GLU A 55 -12.62 -6.78 -11.18
C GLU A 55 -11.40 -7.21 -10.35
N GLN A 56 -10.34 -7.68 -11.01
CA GLN A 56 -9.07 -8.02 -10.37
C GLN A 56 -8.38 -6.77 -9.80
N ALA A 57 -8.35 -5.68 -10.57
CA ALA A 57 -7.81 -4.41 -10.12
C ALA A 57 -8.60 -3.83 -8.93
N PHE A 58 -9.95 -3.88 -8.99
CA PHE A 58 -10.81 -3.40 -7.91
C PHE A 58 -10.61 -4.20 -6.62
N LYS A 59 -10.45 -5.53 -6.72
CA LYS A 59 -10.19 -6.38 -5.57
C LYS A 59 -8.84 -6.07 -4.90
N LEU A 60 -7.79 -5.79 -5.68
CA LEU A 60 -6.50 -5.35 -5.14
C LEU A 60 -6.64 -4.03 -4.37
N TYR A 61 -7.38 -3.07 -4.92
CA TYR A 61 -7.64 -1.78 -4.28
C TYR A 61 -8.50 -1.90 -3.00
N ASP A 62 -9.68 -2.51 -3.09
CA ASP A 62 -10.68 -2.54 -2.00
C ASP A 62 -10.28 -3.46 -0.85
N THR A 63 -9.75 -4.66 -1.17
CA THR A 63 -9.47 -5.68 -0.15
C THR A 63 -8.03 -5.59 0.39
N TYR A 64 -7.07 -5.22 -0.44
CA TYR A 64 -5.64 -5.25 -0.10
C TYR A 64 -5.01 -3.87 -0.04
N GLY A 65 -5.79 -2.80 -0.21
CA GLY A 65 -5.31 -1.42 -0.09
C GLY A 65 -4.21 -1.07 -1.10
N PHE A 66 -4.15 -1.79 -2.23
CA PHE A 66 -3.21 -1.50 -3.29
C PHE A 66 -3.59 -0.18 -3.96
N PRO A 67 -2.69 0.82 -4.01
CA PRO A 67 -2.97 2.10 -4.67
C PRO A 67 -3.13 1.98 -6.18
#